data_AF-A0A1F6YWU3-F1
#
_entry.id   AF-A0A1F6YWU3-F1
#
_cell.length_a   1.000
_cell.length_b   1.000
_cell.length_c   1.000
_cell.angle_alpha   90.00
_cell.angle_beta   90.00
_cell.angle_gamma   90.00
#
_symmetry.space_group_name_H-M   'P 1'
#
loop_
_entity.id
_entity.type
_entity.pdbx_description
1 polymer ?
#
loop_
_entity_poly.entity_id
_entity_poly.type
_entity_poly.pdbx_seq_one_letter_code
_entity_poly.pdbx_strand_id
1 'polypeptide(L)'
;MQTDKNKKKGVLLMFLGLIGFGFFYWYFDQAGARVEYRNVNSMLEILISFSFLIVGLYFGLYFYSGKKLANQIGGGSLLFLVIAYILGFLLH
;
A
#
# COMPACT_ATOMS: atom_id res chain seq x y z
N MET A 1 -1.16 -4.48 26.68
CA MET A 1 0.29 -4.63 26.43
C MET A 1 0.47 -5.65 25.32
N GLN A 2 1.10 -5.31 24.18
CA GLN A 2 1.32 -6.28 23.11
C GLN A 2 2.56 -7.14 23.39
N THR A 3 2.45 -8.43 23.14
CA THR A 3 3.53 -9.41 23.37
C THR A 3 4.62 -9.29 22.31
N ASP A 4 5.86 -9.64 22.68
CA ASP A 4 6.99 -9.60 21.73
C ASP A 4 6.76 -10.51 20.51
N LYS A 5 6.03 -11.62 20.69
CA LYS A 5 5.61 -12.50 19.59
C LYS A 5 4.72 -11.77 18.57
N ASN A 6 3.80 -10.91 19.03
CA ASN A 6 2.93 -10.14 18.14
C ASN A 6 3.71 -9.03 17.43
N LYS A 7 4.61 -8.35 18.13
CA LYS A 7 5.48 -7.34 17.50
C LYS A 7 6.32 -7.92 16.37
N LYS A 8 6.91 -9.12 16.56
CA LYS A 8 7.65 -9.82 15.51
C LYS A 8 6.77 -10.15 14.30
N LYS A 9 5.52 -10.58 14.51
CA LYS A 9 4.55 -10.80 13.42
C LYS A 9 4.20 -9.49 12.70
N GLY A 10 4.04 -8.39 13.43
CA GLY A 10 3.81 -7.08 12.84
C GLY A 10 4.95 -6.65 11.91
N VAL A 11 6.20 -6.74 12.38
CA VAL A 11 7.38 -6.44 11.57
C VAL A 11 7.45 -7.33 10.33
N LEU A 12 7.17 -8.63 10.46
CA LEU A 12 7.14 -9.55 9.33
C LEU A 12 6.09 -9.15 8.28
N LEU A 13 4.90 -8.74 8.71
CA LEU A 13 3.83 -8.29 7.80
C LEU A 13 4.18 -6.97 7.10
N MET A 14 4.90 -6.06 7.77
CA MET A 14 5.44 -4.85 7.12
C MET A 14 6.45 -5.20 6.03
N PHE A 15 7.38 -6.12 6.32
CA PHE A 15 8.34 -6.61 5.34
C PHE A 15 7.66 -7.28 4.15
N LEU A 16 6.64 -8.11 4.38
CA LEU A 16 5.86 -8.74 3.32
C LEU A 16 5.12 -7.71 2.45
N GLY A 17 4.58 -6.64 3.05
CA GLY A 17 3.97 -5.53 2.30
C GLY A 17 4.98 -4.78 1.42
N LEU A 18 6.18 -4.52 1.94
CA LEU A 18 7.30 -3.91 1.19
C LEU A 18 7.75 -4.79 0.01
N ILE A 19 7.92 -6.09 0.26
CA ILE A 19 8.30 -7.05 -0.79
C ILE A 19 7.19 -7.15 -1.84
N GLY A 20 5.92 -7.22 -1.41
CA GLY A 20 4.76 -7.24 -2.30
C GLY A 20 4.72 -6.02 -3.20
N PHE A 21 4.90 -4.82 -2.64
CA PHE A 21 5.01 -3.59 -3.43
C PHE A 21 6.14 -3.66 -4.47
N GLY A 22 7.35 -4.04 -4.05
CA GLY A 22 8.49 -4.11 -4.96
C GLY A 22 8.27 -5.12 -6.09
N PHE A 23 7.71 -6.29 -5.78
CA PHE A 23 7.45 -7.34 -6.75
C PHE A 23 6.38 -6.94 -7.77
N PHE A 24 5.25 -6.41 -7.31
CA PHE A 24 4.17 -5.97 -8.21
C PHE A 24 4.57 -4.75 -9.03
N TYR A 25 5.27 -3.78 -8.42
CA TYR A 25 5.78 -2.62 -9.15
C TYR A 25 6.75 -3.05 -10.27
N TRP A 26 7.70 -3.95 -9.96
CA TRP A 26 8.60 -4.50 -10.97
C TRP A 26 7.87 -5.32 -12.04
N TYR A 27 6.89 -6.13 -11.65
CA TYR A 27 6.06 -6.89 -12.60
C TYR A 27 5.31 -5.97 -13.57
N PHE A 28 4.69 -4.90 -13.07
CA PHE A 28 3.99 -3.93 -13.91
C PHE A 28 4.95 -3.11 -14.76
N ASP A 29 6.14 -2.77 -14.28
CA ASP A 29 7.16 -2.10 -15.10
C ASP A 29 7.58 -2.99 -16.30
N GLN A 30 7.80 -4.29 -16.06
CA GLN A 30 8.15 -5.24 -17.13
C GLN A 30 6.99 -5.55 -18.07
N ALA A 31 5.75 -5.66 -17.55
CA ALA A 31 4.56 -5.94 -18.33
C ALA A 31 4.10 -4.71 -19.14
N GLY A 32 4.16 -3.52 -18.54
CA GLY A 32 3.82 -2.23 -19.14
C GLY A 32 4.82 -1.80 -20.22
N ALA A 33 6.08 -2.24 -20.16
CA ALA A 33 7.06 -2.06 -21.25
C ALA A 33 6.66 -2.75 -22.57
N ARG A 34 5.68 -3.68 -22.56
CA ARG A 34 5.20 -4.39 -23.75
C ARG A 34 3.88 -3.86 -24.32
N VAL A 35 3.20 -2.93 -23.65
CA VAL A 35 1.85 -2.47 -24.04
C VAL A 35 1.90 -0.97 -24.33
N GLU A 36 1.67 -0.59 -25.59
CA GLU A 36 1.70 0.78 -26.14
C GLU A 36 0.71 1.80 -25.50
N TYR A 37 0.02 1.45 -24.41
CA TYR A 37 -0.99 2.26 -23.73
C TYR A 37 -0.58 2.68 -22.31
N ARG A 38 0.68 3.14 -22.17
CA ARG A 38 1.31 3.47 -20.89
C ARG A 38 0.53 4.48 -20.04
N ASN A 39 -0.19 5.44 -20.62
CA ASN A 39 -0.72 6.56 -19.83
C ASN A 39 -2.03 6.30 -19.07
N VAL A 40 -2.86 5.32 -19.44
CA VAL A 40 -4.17 5.12 -18.78
C VAL A 40 -4.14 3.99 -17.74
N ASN A 41 -3.35 2.94 -17.98
CA ASN A 41 -3.22 1.81 -17.05
C ASN A 41 -2.16 2.01 -15.96
N SER A 42 -1.15 2.86 -16.17
CA SER A 42 -0.06 3.03 -15.19
C SER A 42 -0.51 3.61 -13.85
N MET A 43 -1.56 4.43 -13.82
CA MET A 43 -2.10 4.94 -12.55
C MET A 43 -2.70 3.81 -11.71
N LEU A 44 -3.44 2.88 -12.34
CA LEU A 44 -4.06 1.73 -11.68
C LEU A 44 -3.00 0.73 -11.19
N GLU A 45 -1.96 0.49 -11.98
CA GLU A 45 -0.82 -0.37 -11.64
C GLU A 45 -0.06 0.15 -10.41
N ILE A 46 0.18 1.46 -10.35
CA ILE A 46 0.81 2.13 -9.21
C ILE A 46 -0.09 2.02 -7.98
N LEU A 47 -1.40 2.25 -8.12
CA LEU A 47 -2.37 2.14 -7.02
C LEU A 47 -2.42 0.71 -6.46
N ILE A 48 -2.47 -0.30 -7.32
CA ILE A 48 -2.45 -1.72 -6.91
C ILE A 48 -1.15 -2.05 -6.19
N SER A 49 -0.01 -1.66 -6.75
CA SER A 49 1.29 -1.90 -6.11
C SER A 49 1.34 -1.25 -4.74
N PHE A 50 0.96 0.03 -4.64
CA PHE A 50 1.00 0.82 -3.41
C PHE A 50 0.05 0.30 -2.33
N SER A 51 -1.04 -0.37 -2.71
CA SER A 51 -1.97 -0.98 -1.75
C SER A 51 -1.29 -2.00 -0.82
N PHE A 52 -0.27 -2.73 -1.32
CA PHE A 52 0.50 -3.67 -0.50
C PHE A 52 1.29 -2.98 0.62
N LEU A 53 1.81 -1.77 0.38
CA LEU A 53 2.44 -0.97 1.43
C LEU A 53 1.44 -0.58 2.51
N ILE A 54 0.26 -0.10 2.11
CA ILE A 54 -0.79 0.33 3.05
C ILE A 54 -1.29 -0.85 3.89
N VAL A 55 -1.52 -2.01 3.25
CA VAL A 55 -1.95 -3.23 3.92
C VAL A 55 -0.88 -3.75 4.88
N GLY A 56 0.39 -3.80 4.43
CA GLY A 56 1.53 -4.19 5.27
C GLY A 56 1.72 -3.27 6.47
N LEU A 57 1.60 -1.96 6.27
CA LEU A 57 1.66 -0.94 7.32
C LEU A 57 0.49 -1.08 8.30
N TYR A 58 -0.74 -1.25 7.81
CA TYR A 58 -1.93 -1.44 8.63
C TYR A 58 -1.79 -2.63 9.57
N PHE A 59 -1.52 -3.83 9.02
CA PHE A 59 -1.37 -5.03 9.82
C PHE A 59 -0.12 -4.96 10.71
N GLY A 60 0.97 -4.38 10.21
CA GLY A 60 2.18 -4.12 10.98
C GLY A 60 1.90 -3.35 12.26
N LEU A 61 1.25 -2.20 12.14
CA LEU A 61 0.88 -1.35 13.26
C LEU A 61 -0.18 -1.99 14.14
N TYR A 62 -1.09 -2.78 13.57
CA TYR A 62 -2.11 -3.52 14.32
C TYR A 62 -1.47 -4.48 15.33
N PHE A 63 -0.44 -5.20 14.90
CA PHE A 63 0.29 -6.18 15.71
C PHE A 63 1.48 -5.61 16.50
N TYR A 64 1.93 -4.38 16.20
CA TYR A 64 3.05 -3.72 16.87
C TYR A 64 2.64 -2.67 17.92
N SER A 65 1.64 -1.83 17.60
CA SER A 65 1.22 -0.70 18.43
C SER A 65 -0.24 -0.80 18.88
N GLY A 66 -1.06 -1.63 18.22
CA GLY A 66 -2.46 -1.88 18.57
C GLY A 66 -3.46 -1.23 17.60
N LYS A 67 -4.74 -1.60 17.77
CA LYS A 67 -5.81 -1.33 16.80
C LYS A 67 -6.05 0.17 16.53
N LYS A 68 -5.88 1.03 17.54
CA LYS A 68 -6.17 2.46 17.44
C LYS A 68 -5.26 3.16 16.41
N LEU A 69 -3.94 2.95 16.54
CA LEU A 69 -2.96 3.54 15.62
C LEU A 69 -3.09 2.94 14.21
N ALA A 70 -3.29 1.63 14.12
CA ALA A 70 -3.51 0.95 12.83
C ALA A 70 -4.72 1.51 12.08
N ASN A 71 -5.84 1.72 12.78
CA ASN A 71 -7.05 2.28 12.17
C ASN A 71 -6.89 3.76 11.81
N GLN A 72 -6.17 4.55 12.60
CA GLN A 72 -5.87 5.96 12.26
C GLN A 72 -5.02 6.06 11.01
N ILE A 73 -3.96 5.27 10.91
CA ILE A 73 -3.06 5.26 9.75
C ILE A 73 -3.75 4.65 8.53
N GLY A 74 -4.41 3.50 8.68
CA GLY A 74 -5.12 2.84 7.57
C GLY A 74 -6.28 3.68 7.04
N GLY A 75 -7.11 4.23 7.93
CA GLY A 75 -8.19 5.15 7.57
C GLY A 75 -7.68 6.44 6.93
N GLY A 76 -6.61 7.03 7.49
CA GLY A 76 -5.97 8.22 6.93
C GLY A 76 -5.37 7.97 5.54
N SER A 77 -4.74 6.82 5.33
CA SER A 77 -4.20 6.42 4.01
C SER A 77 -5.32 6.29 2.97
N LEU A 78 -6.46 5.71 3.36
CA LEU A 78 -7.62 5.51 2.49
C LEU A 78 -8.28 6.86 2.14
N LEU A 79 -8.41 7.75 3.12
CA LEU A 79 -8.88 9.13 2.91
C LEU A 79 -7.95 9.89 1.94
N PHE A 80 -6.63 9.74 2.11
CA PHE A 80 -5.65 10.39 1.24
C PHE A 80 -5.73 9.90 -0.20
N LEU A 81 -5.94 8.59 -0.42
CA LEU A 81 -6.16 8.02 -1.75
C LEU A 81 -7.44 8.56 -2.42
N VAL A 82 -8.53 8.69 -1.66
CA VAL A 82 -9.78 9.28 -2.18
C VAL A 82 -9.57 10.75 -2.56
N ILE A 83 -8.88 11.53 -1.71
CA ILE A 83 -8.54 12.93 -2.01
C ILE A 83 -7.64 13.02 -3.25
N ALA A 84 -6.61 12.17 -3.35
CA ALA A 84 -5.72 12.13 -4.50
C ALA A 84 -6.46 11.78 -5.80
N TYR A 85 -7.42 10.85 -5.75
CA TYR A 85 -8.27 10.52 -6.90
C TYR A 85 -9.15 11.70 -7.33
N ILE A 86 -9.81 12.38 -6.37
CA ILE A 86 -10.65 13.55 -6.66
C ILE A 86 -9.81 14.70 -7.24
N LEU A 87 -8.64 14.98 -6.66
CA LEU A 87 -7.73 16.00 -7.18
C LEU A 87 -7.20 15.64 -8.57
N GLY A 88 -6.87 14.37 -8.80
CA GLY A 88 -6.47 13.88 -10.12
C GLY A 88 -7.57 14.05 -11.17
N PHE A 89 -8.83 13.83 -10.80
CA PHE A 89 -9.99 14.07 -11.66
C PHE A 89 -10.24 15.56 -11.95
N LEU A 90 -10.06 16.44 -10.95
CA LEU A 90 -10.28 17.89 -11.11
C LEU A 90 -9.16 18.58 -11.90
N LEU A 91 -7.97 17.99 -11.96
CA LEU A 91 -6.80 18.49 -12.68
C LEU A 91 -6.66 17.89 -14.09
N HIS A 92 -7.55 16.97 -14.48
CA HIS A 92 -7.72 16.45 -15.84
C HIS A 92 -8.92 17.11 -16.51
#